data_AF-A0A0M8NAM0-F1
#
_entry.id   AF-A0A0M8NAM0-F1
#
_cell.length_a   1.000
_cell.length_b   1.000
_cell.length_c   1.000
_cell.angle_alpha   90.00
_cell.angle_beta   90.00
_cell.angle_gamma   90.00
#
_symmetry.space_group_name_H-M   'P 1'
#
loop_
_entity.id
_entity.type
_entity.pdbx_description
1 polymer ?
#
loop_
_entity_poly.entity_id
_entity_poly.type
_entity_poly.pdbx_seq_one_letter_code
_entity_poly.pdbx_strand_id
1 'polypeptide(L)'
;MQEKFWPVHSIDVGAALEQMLYDDSTAGQTFELYGPKQYKLAELAELVDKEIFKKRRHINVPKAILKPVAGLLNQALWWHTLSADEVEREFLDQVIDPEAKTFKDLGIEPGDISNFTYHYLQGFRSSNYYDLPPATEKEKREDKKYIHVLDEL
;
A
#
# COMPACT_ATOMS: atom_id res chain seq x y z
N MET A 1 8.83 9.75 4.42
CA MET A 1 8.38 8.88 3.31
C MET A 1 9.49 8.53 2.32
N GLN A 2 10.60 7.97 2.82
CA GLN A 2 11.67 7.48 1.94
C GLN A 2 11.83 5.95 2.00
N GLU A 3 11.23 5.33 3.02
CA GLU A 3 11.14 3.89 3.24
C GLU A 3 10.78 3.13 1.96
N LYS A 4 11.53 2.06 1.69
CA LYS A 4 11.29 1.12 0.61
C LYS A 4 10.93 -0.24 1.15
N PHE A 5 9.88 -0.83 0.59
CA PHE A 5 9.43 -2.17 0.94
C PHE A 5 8.69 -2.84 -0.22
N TRP A 6 8.42 -4.14 -0.07
CA TRP A 6 7.78 -5.01 -1.06
C TRP A 6 6.42 -5.45 -0.51
N PRO A 7 5.40 -4.58 -0.62
CA PRO A 7 4.07 -4.87 -0.08
C PRO A 7 3.48 -6.10 -0.76
N VAL A 8 2.83 -6.93 0.05
CA VAL A 8 2.22 -8.19 -0.36
C VAL A 8 0.74 -8.18 -0.01
N HIS A 9 -0.07 -8.86 -0.83
CA HIS A 9 -1.48 -9.03 -0.56
C HIS A 9 -1.69 -10.06 0.57
N SER A 10 -2.54 -9.73 1.55
CA SER A 10 -2.75 -10.59 2.73
C SER A 10 -3.34 -11.96 2.39
N ILE A 11 -4.15 -12.06 1.33
CA ILE A 11 -4.71 -13.34 0.86
C ILE A 11 -3.60 -14.24 0.31
N ASP A 12 -2.62 -13.70 -0.42
CA ASP A 12 -1.51 -14.50 -0.97
C ASP A 12 -0.63 -15.05 0.16
N VAL A 13 -0.41 -14.25 1.22
CA VAL A 13 0.25 -14.71 2.44
C VAL A 13 -0.56 -15.82 3.12
N GLY A 14 -1.89 -15.67 3.19
CA GLY A 14 -2.77 -16.72 3.72
C GLY A 14 -2.66 -18.03 2.95
N ALA A 15 -2.67 -17.96 1.61
CA ALA A 15 -2.50 -19.13 0.74
C ALA A 15 -1.11 -19.78 0.90
N ALA A 16 -0.06 -18.96 1.04
CA ALA A 16 1.29 -19.47 1.32
C ALA A 16 1.36 -20.20 2.67
N LEU A 17 0.74 -19.65 3.72
CA LEU A 17 0.69 -20.31 5.04
C LEU A 17 -0.13 -21.60 5.01
N GLU A 18 -1.25 -21.63 4.28
CA GLU A 18 -2.03 -22.85 4.06
C GLU A 18 -1.19 -23.93 3.37
N GLN A 19 -0.44 -23.56 2.34
CA GLN A 19 0.41 -24.51 1.64
C GLN A 19 1.54 -25.04 2.51
N MET A 20 2.22 -24.18 3.27
CA MET A 20 3.24 -24.60 4.24
C MET A 20 2.68 -25.56 5.29
N LEU A 21 1.41 -25.38 5.70
CA LEU A 21 0.77 -26.26 6.68
C LEU A 21 0.61 -27.69 6.18
N TYR A 22 0.37 -27.88 4.88
CA TYR A 22 0.16 -29.21 4.28
C TYR A 22 1.42 -29.81 3.64
N ASP A 23 2.49 -29.03 3.48
CA ASP A 23 3.74 -29.46 2.87
C ASP A 23 4.84 -29.68 3.92
N ASP A 24 5.06 -30.94 4.27
CA ASP A 24 6.11 -31.37 5.21
C ASP A 24 7.52 -30.95 4.77
N SER A 25 7.74 -30.66 3.48
CA SER A 25 9.06 -30.22 2.99
C SER A 25 9.44 -28.83 3.50
N THR A 26 8.48 -28.02 3.94
CA THR A 26 8.70 -26.67 4.46
C THR A 26 9.17 -26.65 5.92
N ALA A 27 9.16 -27.80 6.61
CA ALA A 27 9.52 -27.89 8.01
C ALA A 27 10.97 -27.44 8.28
N GLY A 28 11.15 -26.53 9.24
CA GLY A 28 12.47 -26.02 9.64
C GLY A 28 13.10 -25.03 8.66
N GLN A 29 12.35 -24.56 7.66
CA GLN A 29 12.81 -23.56 6.70
C GLN A 29 12.31 -22.16 7.09
N THR A 30 13.06 -21.15 6.67
CA THR A 30 12.69 -19.73 6.82
C THR A 30 12.18 -19.20 5.50
N PHE A 31 11.04 -18.52 5.53
CA PHE A 31 10.42 -17.91 4.36
C PHE A 31 10.33 -16.40 4.49
N GLU A 32 10.67 -15.69 3.41
CA GLU A 32 10.39 -14.27 3.24
C GLU A 32 9.37 -14.07 2.13
N LEU A 33 8.14 -13.78 2.55
CA LEU A 33 7.01 -13.57 1.65
C LEU A 33 6.91 -12.09 1.28
N TYR A 34 7.60 -11.70 0.21
CA TYR A 34 7.60 -10.33 -0.31
C TYR A 34 6.87 -10.21 -1.66
N GLY A 35 6.32 -9.03 -1.93
CA GLY A 35 5.59 -8.76 -3.17
C GLY A 35 6.47 -8.66 -4.42
N PRO A 36 5.88 -8.70 -5.62
CA PRO A 36 6.64 -8.77 -6.88
C PRO A 36 7.42 -7.49 -7.22
N LYS A 37 7.06 -6.35 -6.62
CA LYS A 37 7.64 -5.04 -6.94
C LYS A 37 7.98 -4.24 -5.67
N GLN A 38 9.13 -3.58 -5.71
CA GLN A 38 9.54 -2.65 -4.67
C GLN A 38 8.82 -1.31 -4.85
N TYR A 39 8.35 -0.74 -3.74
CA TYR A 39 7.76 0.59 -3.70
C TYR A 39 8.42 1.44 -2.64
N LYS A 40 8.46 2.75 -2.90
CA LYS A 40 8.64 3.75 -1.84
C LYS A 40 7.29 4.08 -1.22
N LEU A 41 7.27 4.41 0.07
CA LEU A 41 6.05 4.88 0.74
C LEU A 41 5.42 6.09 0.03
N ALA A 42 6.24 6.99 -0.53
CA ALA A 42 5.77 8.13 -1.32
C ALA A 42 5.04 7.71 -2.61
N GLU A 43 5.54 6.70 -3.31
CA GLU A 43 4.94 6.17 -4.54
C GLU A 43 3.58 5.51 -4.23
N LEU A 44 3.47 4.82 -3.10
CA LEU A 44 2.20 4.26 -2.64
C LEU A 44 1.18 5.33 -2.29
N ALA A 45 1.60 6.42 -1.63
CA ALA A 45 0.68 7.50 -1.32
C ALA A 45 0.16 8.20 -2.58
N GLU A 46 1.00 8.38 -3.60
CA GLU A 46 0.61 8.91 -4.90
C GLU A 46 -0.35 7.96 -5.65
N LEU A 47 -0.07 6.65 -5.61
CA LEU A 47 -0.95 5.61 -6.16
C LEU A 47 -2.35 5.68 -5.53
N VAL A 48 -2.41 5.77 -4.20
CA VAL A 48 -3.66 5.91 -3.45
C VAL A 48 -4.36 7.22 -3.80
N ASP A 49 -3.66 8.36 -3.81
CA ASP A 49 -4.22 9.68 -4.14
C ASP A 49 -4.86 9.71 -5.54
N LYS A 50 -4.22 9.03 -6.50
CA LYS A 50 -4.72 8.85 -7.87
C LYS A 50 -6.00 8.02 -7.88
N GLU A 51 -6.05 6.95 -7.09
CA GLU A 51 -7.19 6.03 -7.01
C GLU A 51 -8.42 6.68 -6.36
N ILE A 52 -8.23 7.45 -5.29
CA ILE A 52 -9.31 8.13 -4.56
C ILE A 52 -9.72 9.48 -5.16
N PHE A 53 -9.03 9.93 -6.22
CA PHE A 53 -9.21 11.25 -6.85
C PHE A 53 -9.07 12.43 -5.87
N LYS A 54 -8.17 12.32 -4.89
CA LYS A 54 -7.97 13.34 -3.85
C LYS A 54 -6.49 13.49 -3.53
N LYS A 55 -6.02 14.73 -3.49
CA LYS A 55 -4.66 15.05 -3.04
C LYS A 55 -4.63 15.22 -1.52
N ARG A 56 -3.91 14.36 -0.82
CA ARG A 56 -3.73 14.45 0.64
C ARG A 56 -2.55 15.36 0.98
N ARG A 57 -2.65 16.06 2.10
CA ARG A 57 -1.53 16.88 2.61
C ARG A 57 -0.62 15.99 3.45
N HIS A 58 0.65 15.89 3.04
CA HIS A 58 1.70 15.25 3.82
C HIS A 58 2.60 16.31 4.45
N ILE A 59 2.99 16.13 5.72
CA ILE A 59 3.91 17.01 6.44
C ILE A 59 5.06 16.15 6.97
N ASN A 60 6.28 16.43 6.52
CA ASN A 60 7.48 15.78 7.04
C ASN A 60 7.86 16.43 8.37
N VAL A 61 7.74 15.68 9.47
CA VAL A 61 8.19 16.10 10.81
C VAL A 61 9.51 15.41 11.12
N PRO A 62 10.52 16.12 11.68
CA PRO A 62 11.77 15.48 12.08
C PRO A 62 11.58 14.36 13.11
N LYS A 63 12.30 13.25 12.92
CA LYS A 63 12.25 12.07 13.80
C LYS A 63 12.45 12.40 15.28
N ALA A 64 13.42 13.29 15.58
CA ALA A 64 13.75 13.70 16.94
C ALA A 64 12.57 14.34 17.69
N ILE A 65 11.60 14.90 16.97
CA ILE A 65 10.40 15.51 17.53
C ILE A 65 9.26 14.49 17.50
N LEU A 66 9.03 13.84 16.36
CA LEU A 66 7.87 12.96 16.17
C LEU A 66 7.92 11.71 17.07
N LYS A 67 9.10 11.10 17.24
CA LYS A 67 9.28 9.88 18.02
C LYS A 67 8.88 10.01 19.49
N PRO A 68 9.39 10.98 20.29
CA PRO A 68 8.97 11.13 21.68
C PRO A 68 7.50 11.51 21.81
N VAL A 69 6.97 12.33 20.90
CA VAL A 69 5.56 12.70 20.88
C VAL A 69 4.67 11.49 20.61
N ALA A 70 5.01 10.67 19.62
CA ALA A 70 4.30 9.43 19.30
C ALA A 70 4.33 8.45 20.48
N GLY A 71 5.49 8.25 21.12
CA GLY A 71 5.61 7.40 22.29
C GLY A 71 4.74 7.85 23.47
N LEU A 72 4.71 9.15 23.76
CA LEU A 72 3.88 9.69 24.83
C LEU A 72 2.38 9.55 24.50
N LEU A 73 1.98 9.87 23.26
CA LEU A 73 0.58 9.75 22.83
C LEU A 73 0.09 8.31 22.91
N ASN A 74 0.89 7.35 22.44
CA ASN A 74 0.55 5.93 22.46
C ASN A 74 0.40 5.37 23.88
N GLN A 75 1.17 5.87 24.84
CA GLN A 75 1.06 5.47 26.25
C GLN A 75 -0.10 6.17 26.99
N ALA A 76 -0.40 7.42 26.62
CA ALA A 76 -1.39 8.23 27.32
C ALA A 76 -2.83 7.98 26.86
N LEU A 77 -3.02 7.58 25.60
CA LEU A 77 -4.34 7.37 25.00
C LEU A 77 -4.67 5.88 24.95
N TRP A 78 -5.94 5.53 25.16
CA TRP A 78 -6.39 4.14 25.20
C TRP A 78 -6.71 3.55 23.82
N TRP A 79 -6.85 4.40 22.78
CA TRP A 79 -7.06 3.95 21.41
C TRP A 79 -5.74 3.94 20.64
N HIS A 80 -5.70 3.23 19.51
CA HIS A 80 -4.50 3.14 18.69
C HIS A 80 -4.11 4.52 18.12
N THR A 81 -2.91 4.96 18.46
CA THR A 81 -2.23 6.12 17.87
C THR A 81 -0.85 5.73 17.36
N LEU A 82 -0.25 6.63 16.58
CA LEU A 82 1.14 6.53 16.12
C LEU A 82 2.07 6.14 17.28
N SER A 83 2.87 5.09 17.08
CA SER A 83 3.85 4.60 18.04
C SER A 83 5.26 5.13 17.75
N ALA A 84 6.09 5.24 18.79
CA ALA A 84 7.50 5.56 18.63
C ALA A 84 8.25 4.53 17.75
N ASP A 85 7.80 3.27 17.75
CA ASP A 85 8.39 2.19 16.94
C ASP A 85 8.03 2.33 15.45
N GLU A 86 6.78 2.72 15.14
CA GLU A 86 6.36 2.98 13.76
C GLU A 86 7.16 4.12 13.13
N VAL A 87 7.45 5.17 13.93
CA VAL A 87 8.32 6.27 13.51
C VAL A 87 9.76 5.79 13.31
N GLU A 88 10.25 4.82 14.08
CA GLU A 88 11.59 4.25 13.87
C GLU A 88 11.63 3.44 12.57
N ARG A 89 10.61 2.62 12.34
CA ARG A 89 10.48 1.74 11.18
C ARG A 89 10.39 2.50 9.86
N GLU A 90 9.79 3.69 9.83
CA GLU A 90 9.75 4.54 8.61
C GLU A 90 11.14 4.91 8.06
N PHE A 91 12.21 4.71 8.85
CA PHE A 91 13.60 4.95 8.42
C PHE A 91 14.37 3.67 8.10
N LEU A 92 13.72 2.51 8.15
CA LEU A 92 14.32 1.21 7.87
C LEU A 92 13.76 0.68 6.55
N ASP A 93 14.61 0.63 5.53
CA ASP A 93 14.27 -0.06 4.29
C ASP A 93 14.22 -1.56 4.55
N GLN A 94 13.25 -2.24 3.95
CA GLN A 94 13.20 -3.70 3.98
C GLN A 94 14.44 -4.25 3.24
N VAL A 95 15.09 -5.24 3.85
CA VAL A 95 16.21 -5.97 3.24
C VAL A 95 15.82 -7.43 3.23
N ILE A 96 15.85 -8.03 2.04
CA ILE A 96 15.43 -9.42 1.82
C ILE A 96 16.63 -10.33 2.03
N ASP A 97 16.46 -11.38 2.82
CA ASP A 97 17.46 -12.43 2.99
C ASP A 97 17.51 -13.32 1.72
N PRO A 98 18.66 -13.36 1.00
CA PRO A 98 18.79 -14.18 -0.20
C PRO A 98 18.78 -15.69 0.07
N GLU A 99 19.03 -16.13 1.32
CA GLU A 99 19.00 -17.54 1.69
C GLU A 99 17.58 -18.04 2.03
N ALA A 100 16.66 -17.11 2.31
CA ALA A 100 15.29 -17.43 2.64
C ALA A 100 14.49 -17.90 1.43
N LYS A 101 13.52 -18.78 1.70
CA LYS A 101 12.57 -19.27 0.72
C LYS A 101 11.51 -18.21 0.40
N THR A 102 10.94 -18.26 -0.80
CA THR A 102 10.03 -17.21 -1.29
C THR A 102 8.71 -17.81 -1.79
N PHE A 103 7.79 -16.96 -2.26
CA PHE A 103 6.58 -17.42 -2.94
C PHE A 103 6.82 -18.38 -4.11
N LYS A 104 7.99 -18.27 -4.77
CA LYS A 104 8.36 -19.15 -5.88
C LYS A 104 8.57 -20.60 -5.44
N ASP A 105 9.12 -20.81 -4.25
CA ASP A 105 9.34 -22.15 -3.71
C ASP A 105 8.01 -22.85 -3.37
N LEU A 106 6.96 -22.05 -3.12
CA LEU A 106 5.59 -22.53 -2.93
C LEU A 106 4.80 -22.61 -4.25
N GLY A 107 5.37 -22.18 -5.38
CA GLY A 107 4.64 -22.17 -6.67
C GLY A 107 3.49 -21.16 -6.71
N ILE A 108 3.52 -20.13 -5.86
CA ILE A 108 2.53 -19.04 -5.83
C ILE A 108 3.10 -17.82 -6.57
N GLU A 109 2.30 -17.22 -7.44
CA GLU A 109 2.62 -15.92 -8.06
C GLU A 109 1.88 -14.80 -7.33
N PRO A 110 2.56 -13.96 -6.53
CA PRO A 110 1.89 -12.92 -5.76
C PRO A 110 1.42 -11.78 -6.67
N GLY A 111 0.23 -11.25 -6.38
CA GLY A 111 -0.33 -10.13 -7.12
C GLY A 111 0.32 -8.80 -6.75
N ASP A 112 0.53 -7.92 -7.73
CA ASP A 112 0.95 -6.55 -7.45
C ASP A 112 -0.22 -5.74 -6.84
N ILE A 113 0.08 -4.92 -5.84
CA ILE A 113 -0.89 -4.07 -5.14
C ILE A 113 -1.69 -3.15 -6.08
N SER A 114 -1.09 -2.73 -7.20
CA SER A 114 -1.78 -1.89 -8.20
C SER A 114 -3.03 -2.55 -8.80
N ASN A 115 -3.11 -3.89 -8.79
CA ASN A 115 -4.27 -4.63 -9.27
C ASN A 115 -5.43 -4.63 -8.26
N PHE A 116 -5.15 -4.40 -6.98
CA PHE A 116 -6.14 -4.50 -5.90
C PHE A 116 -6.60 -3.14 -5.36
N THR A 117 -5.93 -2.05 -5.72
CA THR A 117 -6.20 -0.72 -5.15
C THR A 117 -7.64 -0.27 -5.31
N TYR A 118 -8.25 -0.50 -6.47
CA TYR A 118 -9.64 -0.14 -6.72
C TYR A 118 -10.59 -0.76 -5.69
N HIS A 119 -10.48 -2.07 -5.47
CA HIS A 119 -11.36 -2.83 -4.58
C HIS A 119 -11.31 -2.34 -3.13
N TYR A 120 -10.14 -1.95 -2.64
CA TYR A 120 -9.96 -1.47 -1.27
C TYR A 120 -10.22 0.03 -1.10
N LEU A 121 -10.01 0.84 -2.14
CA LEU A 121 -10.06 2.29 -2.05
C LEU A 121 -11.37 2.90 -2.56
N GLN A 122 -12.25 2.13 -3.19
CA GLN A 122 -13.53 2.62 -3.71
C GLN A 122 -14.35 3.37 -2.66
N GLY A 123 -14.38 2.89 -1.41
CA GLY A 123 -15.11 3.53 -0.30
C GLY A 123 -14.57 4.91 0.10
N PHE A 124 -13.34 5.26 -0.29
CA PHE A 124 -12.72 6.55 0.01
C PHE A 124 -12.85 7.57 -1.14
N ARG A 125 -13.44 7.16 -2.27
CA ARG A 125 -13.77 8.07 -3.38
C ARG A 125 -14.95 8.96 -2.99
N SER A 126 -14.96 10.19 -3.50
CA SER A 126 -16.13 11.06 -3.31
C SER A 126 -17.31 10.57 -4.16
N SER A 127 -18.53 10.94 -3.76
CA SER A 127 -19.76 10.55 -4.48
C SER A 127 -19.72 10.89 -5.97
N ASN A 128 -18.99 11.95 -6.35
CA ASN A 128 -18.88 12.38 -7.74
C ASN A 128 -18.04 11.42 -8.61
N TYR A 129 -17.16 10.61 -8.00
CA TYR A 129 -16.25 9.69 -8.69
C TYR A 129 -16.47 8.22 -8.31
N TYR A 130 -17.55 7.92 -7.57
CA TYR A 130 -17.78 6.59 -7.01
C TYR A 130 -18.10 5.56 -8.10
N ASP A 131 -19.01 5.91 -9.02
CA ASP A 131 -19.45 5.03 -10.12
C ASP A 131 -18.56 5.13 -11.36
N LEU A 132 -17.61 6.06 -11.37
CA LEU A 132 -16.71 6.22 -12.50
C LEU A 132 -15.71 5.06 -12.49
N PRO A 133 -15.63 4.26 -13.58
CA PRO A 133 -14.52 3.33 -13.73
C PRO A 133 -13.22 4.15 -13.66
N PRO A 134 -12.09 3.56 -13.22
CA PRO A 134 -10.81 4.25 -13.23
C PRO A 134 -10.50 4.72 -14.65
N ALA A 135 -10.82 5.99 -14.93
CA ALA A 135 -10.80 6.51 -16.28
C ALA A 135 -9.36 6.51 -16.78
N THR A 136 -9.15 5.80 -17.88
CA THR A 136 -7.87 5.75 -18.58
C THR A 136 -7.49 7.18 -18.98
N GLU A 137 -6.20 7.52 -18.98
CA GLU A 137 -5.75 8.86 -19.40
C GLU A 137 -6.25 9.25 -20.81
N LYS A 138 -6.50 8.24 -21.65
CA LYS A 138 -7.12 8.38 -22.96
C LYS A 138 -8.56 8.92 -22.88
N GLU A 139 -9.40 8.35 -22.02
CA GLU A 139 -10.80 8.76 -21.83
C GLU A 139 -10.87 10.20 -21.31
N LYS A 140 -10.04 10.53 -20.30
CA LYS A 140 -9.92 11.92 -19.79
C LYS A 140 -9.50 12.93 -20.85
N ARG A 141 -8.67 12.52 -21.81
CA ARG A 141 -8.23 13.37 -22.92
C ARG A 141 -9.31 13.52 -23.99
N GLU A 142 -10.13 12.50 -24.19
CA GLU A 142 -11.28 12.54 -25.10
C GLU A 142 -12.40 13.41 -24.54
N ASP A 143 -12.74 13.27 -23.26
CA ASP A 143 -13.76 14.11 -22.59
C ASP A 143 -13.45 15.60 -22.67
N LYS A 144 -12.17 15.99 -22.57
CA LYS A 144 -11.72 17.39 -22.70
C LYS A 144 -11.93 17.99 -24.09
N LYS A 145 -12.19 17.17 -25.12
CA LYS A 145 -12.45 17.67 -26.48
C LYS A 145 -13.88 18.16 -26.67
N TYR A 146 -14.80 17.74 -25.80
CA TYR A 146 -16.20 18.06 -25.90
C TYR A 146 -16.54 19.22 -24.96
N ILE A 147 -17.35 20.17 -25.45
CA ILE A 147 -17.92 21.23 -24.64
C ILE A 147 -19.20 20.66 -24.02
N HIS A 148 -19.17 20.39 -22.72
CA HIS A 148 -20.28 19.75 -22.00
C HIS A 148 -21.39 20.73 -21.59
N VAL A 149 -21.14 22.03 -21.70
CA VAL A 149 -22.11 23.10 -21.44
C VAL A 149 -22.12 24.02 -22.65
N LEU A 150 -23.20 23.97 -23.42
CA LEU A 150 -23.43 24.94 -24.49
C LEU A 150 -23.86 26.27 -23.85
N ASP A 151 -23.30 27.39 -24.30
CA ASP A 151 -23.58 28.75 -23.81
C ASP A 151 -25.00 29.25 -24.15
N GLU A 152 -25.98 28.37 -24.36
CA GLU A 152 -27.35 28.76 -24.72
C GLU A 152 -28.14 29.24 -23.47
N LEU A 153 -28.07 30.55 -23.25
CA LEU A 153 -29.08 31.39 -22.57
C LEU A 153 -29.39 32.61 -23.43
#